data_AF-A0A9P0K4L0-F1
#
_entry.id   AF-A0A9P0K4L0-F1
#
_cell.length_a   1.000
_cell.length_b   1.000
_cell.length_c   1.000
_cell.angle_alpha   90.00
_cell.angle_beta   90.00
_cell.angle_gamma   90.00
#
_symmetry.space_group_name_H-M   'P 1'
#
loop_
_entity.id
_entity.type
_entity.pdbx_description
1 polymer ?
#
loop_
_entity_poly.entity_id
_entity_poly.type
_entity_poly.pdbx_seq_one_letter_code
_entity_poly.pdbx_strand_id
1 'polypeptide(L)' 'MRIEAFGEPMDVFPCPQCGKMYRHKRSLVRHVKLECNQEPKFSCPETGCDYRAHQKVSLRRHVLVKHSEEPLSPFVQNL' A
#
# COMPACT_ATOMS: atom_id res chain seq x y z
N MET A 1 0.46 -36.68 -19.21
CA MET A 1 -0.24 -36.67 -17.91
C MET A 1 -0.21 -35.23 -17.42
N ARG A 2 -1.38 -34.57 -17.38
CA ARG A 2 -1.51 -33.16 -17.01
C ARG A 2 -1.46 -33.09 -15.49
N ILE A 3 -0.45 -32.43 -14.94
CA ILE A 3 -0.35 -32.21 -13.49
C ILE A 3 -1.43 -31.19 -13.15
N GLU A 4 -2.49 -31.63 -12.48
CA GLU A 4 -3.43 -30.73 -11.82
C GLU A 4 -2.70 -30.13 -10.62
N ALA A 5 -2.36 -28.84 -10.73
CA ALA A 5 -1.88 -28.07 -9.61
C ALA A 5 -3.03 -27.94 -8.60
N PHE A 6 -2.93 -28.65 -7.48
CA PHE A 6 -3.78 -28.46 -6.31
C PHE A 6 -3.54 -27.06 -5.72
N GLY A 7 -4.27 -26.10 -6.24
CA GLY A 7 -4.43 -24.78 -5.66
C GLY A 7 -5.83 -24.32 -6.00
N GLU A 8 -6.76 -24.43 -5.05
CA GLU A 8 -8.08 -23.78 -5.11
C GLU A 8 -7.90 -22.35 -5.63
N PRO A 9 -8.75 -21.87 -6.56
CA PRO A 9 -8.66 -20.49 -7.00
C PRO A 9 -8.87 -19.61 -5.77
N MET A 10 -7.79 -19.00 -5.28
CA MET A 10 -7.91 -17.96 -4.27
C MET A 10 -8.77 -16.89 -4.94
N ASP A 11 -9.98 -16.65 -4.43
CA ASP A 11 -10.87 -15.62 -4.94
C ASP A 11 -10.15 -14.27 -4.83
N VAL A 12 -9.47 -13.91 -5.91
CA VAL A 12 -8.79 -12.63 -6.06
C VAL A 12 -9.80 -11.63 -6.59
N PHE A 13 -9.67 -10.40 -6.10
CA PHE A 13 -10.53 -9.29 -6.49
C PHE A 13 -9.74 -8.40 -7.46
N PRO A 14 -9.93 -8.53 -8.78
CA PRO A 14 -9.23 -7.70 -9.76
C PRO A 14 -9.82 -6.29 -9.80
N CYS A 15 -8.95 -5.29 -9.99
CA CYS A 15 -9.37 -3.92 -10.27
C CYS A 15 -9.91 -3.81 -11.70
N PRO A 16 -11.16 -3.37 -11.91
CA PRO A 16 -11.74 -3.29 -13.24
C PRO A 16 -11.09 -2.20 -14.12
N GLN A 17 -10.36 -1.27 -13.52
CA GLN A 17 -9.74 -0.15 -14.24
C GLN A 17 -8.29 -0.42 -14.65
N CYS A 18 -7.53 -1.19 -13.87
CA CYS A 18 -6.10 -1.41 -14.12
C CYS A 18 -5.64 -2.87 -14.04
N GLY A 19 -6.54 -3.80 -13.74
CA GLY A 19 -6.25 -5.24 -13.69
C GLY A 19 -5.47 -5.72 -12.46
N LYS A 20 -5.02 -4.84 -11.56
CA LYS A 20 -4.31 -5.26 -10.33
C LYS A 20 -5.18 -6.17 -9.46
N MET A 21 -4.60 -7.26 -8.96
CA MET A 21 -5.29 -8.27 -8.15
C MET A 21 -5.09 -8.05 -6.66
N TYR A 22 -6.15 -8.26 -5.88
CA TYR A 22 -6.12 -8.13 -4.43
C TYR A 22 -6.67 -9.38 -3.75
N ARG A 23 -6.01 -9.84 -2.69
CA ARG A 23 -6.48 -10.97 -1.85
C ARG A 23 -7.78 -10.67 -1.09
N HIS A 24 -8.10 -9.40 -0.85
CA HIS A 24 -9.26 -9.00 -0.06
C HIS A 24 -10.04 -7.90 -0.76
N LYS A 25 -11.38 -8.02 -0.76
CA LYS A 25 -12.29 -7.01 -1.33
C LYS A 25 -12.07 -5.62 -0.75
N ARG A 26 -11.83 -5.50 0.56
CA ARG A 26 -11.52 -4.21 1.22
C ARG A 26 -10.27 -3.53 0.65
N SER A 27 -9.27 -4.31 0.26
CA SER A 27 -8.03 -3.78 -0.33
C SER A 27 -8.29 -3.26 -1.74
N LEU A 28 -9.07 -3.99 -2.55
CA LEU A 28 -9.51 -3.54 -3.86
C LEU A 28 -10.32 -2.23 -3.76
N VAL A 29 -11.32 -2.18 -2.88
CA VAL A 29 -12.17 -0.98 -2.72
C VAL A 29 -11.34 0.24 -2.36
N ARG A 30 -10.40 0.09 -1.42
CA ARG A 30 -9.47 1.17 -1.05
C ARG A 30 -8.61 1.60 -2.24
N HIS A 31 -8.06 0.64 -2.98
CA HIS A 31 -7.24 0.91 -4.16
C HIS A 31 -8.01 1.72 -5.20
N VAL A 32 -9.20 1.27 -5.59
CA VAL A 32 -10.04 1.96 -6.57
C VAL A 32 -10.37 3.38 -6.11
N LYS A 33 -10.64 3.56 -4.81
CA LYS A 33 -11.03 4.85 -4.25
C LYS A 33 -9.88 5.86 -4.16
N LEU A 34 -8.66 5.41 -3.88
CA LEU A 34 -7.56 6.30 -3.44
C LEU A 34 -6.33 6.29 -4.35
N GLU A 35 -6.15 5.23 -5.15
CA GLU A 35 -4.90 4.96 -5.86
C GLU A 35 -5.10 4.81 -7.37
N CYS A 36 -6.15 4.11 -7.78
CA CYS A 36 -6.34 3.78 -9.19
C CYS A 36 -6.61 5.02 -10.03
N ASN A 37 -5.71 5.33 -10.96
CA ASN A 37 -5.77 6.52 -11.82
C ASN A 37 -5.91 7.84 -11.05
N GLN A 38 -5.44 7.86 -9.81
CA GLN A 38 -5.38 9.06 -8.98
C GLN A 38 -3.93 9.42 -8.77
N GLU A 39 -3.63 10.70 -8.58
CA GLU A 39 -2.30 11.15 -8.17
C GLU A 39 -2.14 11.05 -6.64
N PRO A 40 -0.92 10.80 -6.12
CA PRO A 40 -0.66 10.80 -4.68
C PRO A 40 -1.04 12.14 -4.02
N LYS A 41 -1.91 12.12 -3.01
CA LYS A 41 -2.38 13.34 -2.34
C LYS A 41 -1.46 13.83 -1.21
N PHE A 42 -0.67 12.95 -0.62
CA PHE A 42 0.12 13.27 0.56
C PHE A 42 1.59 13.47 0.18
N SER A 43 2.15 14.65 0.43
CA SER A 43 3.57 14.96 0.23
C SER A 43 4.37 14.78 1.52
N CYS A 44 5.64 14.44 1.38
CA CYS A 44 6.59 14.49 2.48
C CYS A 44 6.71 15.92 3.02
N PRO A 45 6.69 16.13 4.35
CA PRO A 45 6.92 17.45 4.93
C PRO A 45 8.40 17.85 4.96
N GLU A 46 9.31 16.91 4.71
CA GLU A 46 10.75 17.13 4.82
C GLU A 46 11.30 17.91 3.64
N THR A 47 12.09 18.95 3.95
CA THR A 47 12.61 19.86 2.93
C THR A 47 13.55 19.12 1.99
N GLY A 48 13.31 19.22 0.68
CA GLY A 48 14.09 18.52 -0.36
C GLY A 48 13.70 17.07 -0.61
N CYS A 49 12.60 16.58 -0.01
CA CYS A 49 12.07 15.24 -0.28
C CYS A 49 10.81 15.28 -1.16
N ASP A 50 10.93 14.77 -2.39
CA ASP A 50 9.81 14.73 -3.37
C ASP A 50 8.88 13.53 -3.20
N TYR A 51 8.98 12.78 -2.10
CA TYR A 51 8.15 11.60 -1.87
C TYR A 51 6.68 11.99 -1.73
N ARG A 52 5.80 11.26 -2.43
CA ARG A 52 4.35 11.38 -2.31
C ARG A 52 3.68 10.02 -2.15
N ALA A 53 2.56 9.98 -1.43
CA ALA A 53 1.79 8.77 -1.18
C ALA A 53 0.28 8.98 -1.37
N HIS A 54 -0.42 7.89 -1.72
CA HIS A 54 -1.89 7.85 -1.75
C HIS A 54 -2.52 7.63 -0.36
N GLN A 55 -1.76 7.11 0.60
CA GLN A 55 -2.25 6.80 1.94
C GLN A 55 -1.37 7.44 3.02
N LYS A 56 -2.02 7.95 4.08
CA LYS A 56 -1.33 8.53 5.24
C LYS A 56 -0.38 7.55 5.92
N VAL A 57 -0.75 6.27 6.02
CA VAL A 57 0.10 5.24 6.64
C VAL A 57 1.41 5.05 5.87
N SER A 58 1.35 5.09 4.54
CA SER A 58 2.53 4.99 3.68
C SER A 58 3.45 6.20 3.88
N LEU A 59 2.88 7.42 3.96
CA LEU A 59 3.64 8.63 4.25
C LEU A 59 4.30 8.58 5.64
N ARG A 60 3.53 8.24 6.68
CA ARG A 60 4.06 8.14 8.06
C ARG A 60 5.24 7.17 8.13
N ARG A 61 5.10 5.99 7.53
CA ARG A 61 6.19 5.01 7.47
C ARG A 61 7.39 5.54 6.70
N HIS A 62 7.17 6.24 5.59
CA HIS A 62 8.26 6.85 4.82
C HIS A 62 9.05 7.84 5.68
N VAL A 63 8.37 8.82 6.31
CA VAL A 63 9.01 9.80 7.19
C VAL A 63 9.78 9.09 8.32
N LEU A 64 9.15 8.11 8.94
CA LEU A 64 9.73 7.33 10.02
C LEU A 64 11.03 6.58 9.63
N VAL A 65 11.08 6.03 8.41
CA VAL A 65 12.23 5.21 7.96
C VAL A 65 13.31 6.06 7.29
N LYS A 66 12.95 7.21 6.70
CA LYS A 66 13.85 8.01 5.85
C LYS A 66 14.33 9.30 6.50
N HIS A 67 13.60 9.80 7.49
CA HIS A 67 13.81 11.13 8.06
C HIS A 67 13.76 11.16 9.58
N SER A 68 13.50 10.03 10.25
CA SER A 68 13.73 9.96 11.70
C SER A 68 15.22 9.81 11.98
N GLU A 69 15.76 10.75 12.76
CA GLU A 69 17.13 10.71 13.28
C GLU A 69 17.29 9.68 14.42
N GLU A 70 16.19 9.27 15.04
CA GLU A 70 16.14 8.23 16.08
C GLU A 70 15.98 6.82 15.47
N PRO A 71 16.80 5.83 15.88
CA PRO A 71 16.64 4.45 15.46
C PRO A 71 15.32 3.88 16.00
N LEU A 72 14.58 3.19 15.14
CA LEU A 72 13.26 2.62 15.46
C LEU A 72 13.33 1.63 16.62
N SER A 73 12.93 2.08 17.83
CA SER A 73 12.58 1.18 18.92
C SER A 73 11.29 0.43 18.55
N PRO A 74 11.24 -0.92 18.64
CA PRO A 74 10.14 -1.72 18.12
C PRO A 74 8.81 -1.64 18.90
N PHE A 75 8.65 -0.71 19.85
CA PHE A 75 7.54 -0.76 20.82
C PHE A 75 6.36 0.21 20.61
N VAL A 76 6.35 1.07 19.59
CA VAL A 76 5.23 2.03 19.39
C VAL A 76 4.29 1.61 18.26
N GLN A 77 3.55 0.51 18.45
CA GLN A 77 2.42 0.13 17.58
C GLN A 77 1.10 -0.17 18.33
N ASN A 78 0.82 0.46 19.47
CA ASN A 78 -0.51 0.37 20.09
C ASN A 78 -0.91 1.67 20.80
N LEU A 79 -1.32 2.67 20.00
CA LEU A 79 -2.16 3.80 20.43
C LEU A 79 -3.18 4.08 19.33
#